data_AF-A0A2E8K1Q5-F1
#
_entry.id   AF-A0A2E8K1Q5-F1
#
_cell.length_a   1.000
_cell.length_b   1.000
_cell.length_c   1.000
_cell.angle_alpha   90.00
_cell.angle_beta   90.00
_cell.angle_gamma   90.00
#
_symmetry.space_group_name_H-M   'P 1'
#
loop_
_entity.id
_entity.type
_entity.pdbx_description
1 polymer ?
#
loop_
_entity_poly.entity_id
_entity_poly.type
_entity_poly.pdbx_seq_one_letter_code
_entity_poly.pdbx_strand_id
1 'polypeptide(L)'
;MFTPSSIITRCYPVPGSNRSIRWNRPLFPPYGSYTSIAPSPSRRDRLRVNDSDFKIRLGQLHEDIVAQGERVLEQATKAVDAYFDHDPELAREAASMEAEVDRVDVEIERRSIPLLAMGQTDEYAIRSVLTIVKINNEYERIGDNADSIAETTLDPRRQGSNLPDTFRVMANSILGMLRDANRALADRDATLARRVLAFDDTVTEFTREILRHTQDRVAAGDLAVDGAFRVLAVTKSMERIADHCTNICEQVIYLETGKIVRHDPDGWTEPQNPDVSS
;
A
#
# COMPACT_ATOMS: atom_id res chain seq x y z
N MET A 1 15.48 -13.79 33.78
CA MET A 1 14.79 -13.83 35.08
C MET A 1 14.69 -12.40 35.59
N PHE A 2 13.66 -11.66 35.19
CA PHE A 2 13.23 -10.41 35.83
C PHE A 2 11.71 -10.34 35.71
N THR A 3 11.07 -10.37 36.86
CA THR A 3 9.65 -10.10 37.13
C THR A 3 9.63 -9.10 38.30
N PRO A 4 8.48 -8.54 38.70
CA PRO A 4 7.85 -7.36 38.11
C PRO A 4 7.54 -6.31 39.21
N SER A 5 6.64 -5.36 38.91
CA SER A 5 5.72 -4.66 39.84
C SER A 5 5.99 -3.20 40.23
N SER A 6 5.19 -2.34 39.57
CA SER A 6 4.21 -1.40 40.13
C SER A 6 4.62 -0.34 41.16
N ILE A 7 4.36 0.92 40.80
CA ILE A 7 4.17 2.04 41.74
C ILE A 7 2.76 2.61 41.52
N ILE A 8 1.93 2.49 42.55
CA ILE A 8 0.68 3.24 42.74
C ILE A 8 0.87 4.13 43.98
N THR A 9 0.20 5.29 43.99
CA THR A 9 -0.11 6.20 45.12
C THR A 9 1.04 7.10 45.62
N ARG A 10 0.87 8.37 46.03
CA ARG A 10 -0.26 9.14 46.61
C ARG A 10 0.20 10.61 46.75
N CYS A 11 -0.66 11.61 46.62
CA CYS A 11 -0.44 12.93 47.24
C CYS A 11 -1.71 13.39 47.98
N TYR A 12 -1.50 13.90 49.19
CA TYR A 12 -2.45 14.09 50.31
C TYR A 12 -3.21 15.45 50.27
N PRO A 13 -4.26 15.64 51.11
CA PRO A 13 -5.13 16.81 51.12
C PRO A 13 -4.64 17.91 52.09
N VAL A 14 -5.15 19.15 51.92
CA VAL A 14 -5.00 20.24 52.90
C VAL A 14 -6.39 20.81 53.25
N PRO A 15 -6.79 20.87 54.54
CA PRO A 15 -8.09 21.38 54.97
C PRO A 15 -8.02 22.83 55.52
N GLY A 16 -9.12 23.57 55.33
CA GLY A 16 -9.61 24.55 56.30
C GLY A 16 -9.43 26.04 55.96
N SER A 17 -10.48 26.69 55.48
CA SER A 17 -10.96 27.92 56.11
C SER A 17 -12.45 28.15 55.81
N ASN A 18 -13.18 28.44 56.88
CA ASN A 18 -14.62 28.55 56.97
C ASN A 18 -15.02 30.03 56.74
N ARG A 19 -15.72 30.36 55.65
CA ARG A 19 -16.44 31.63 55.54
C ARG A 19 -17.80 31.44 54.86
N SER A 20 -18.82 31.76 55.63
CA SER A 20 -20.21 31.88 55.23
C SER A 20 -20.40 33.05 54.26
N ILE A 21 -21.07 32.80 53.13
CA ILE A 21 -21.62 33.87 52.29
C ILE A 21 -23.07 33.54 51.98
N ARG A 22 -23.96 34.46 52.40
CA ARG A 22 -25.42 34.43 52.20
C ARG A 22 -25.75 34.65 50.73
N TRP A 23 -26.66 33.86 50.19
CA TRP A 23 -27.25 34.07 48.87
C TRP A 23 -28.44 35.01 48.97
N ASN A 24 -28.27 36.26 48.52
CA ASN A 24 -29.37 37.16 48.19
C ASN A 24 -29.50 37.16 46.65
N ARG A 25 -30.63 36.66 46.12
CA ARG A 25 -31.05 36.80 44.71
C ARG A 25 -31.80 38.15 44.52
N PRO A 26 -32.17 38.61 43.30
CA PRO A 26 -31.94 38.10 41.92
C PRO A 26 -31.53 39.19 40.91
N LEU A 27 -31.30 38.84 39.62
CA LEU A 27 -31.71 39.61 38.42
C LEU A 27 -31.42 38.74 37.17
N PHE A 28 -32.41 37.95 36.73
CA PHE A 28 -32.46 37.40 35.36
C PHE A 28 -33.55 38.16 34.60
N PRO A 29 -33.36 38.50 33.31
CA PRO A 29 -34.34 39.21 32.49
C PRO A 29 -35.57 38.33 32.17
N PRO A 30 -36.70 38.91 31.72
CA PRO A 30 -37.94 38.18 31.53
C PRO A 30 -37.85 37.20 30.36
N TYR A 31 -38.58 36.09 30.52
CA TYR A 31 -38.73 34.97 29.59
C TYR A 31 -38.93 35.41 28.13
N GLY A 32 -37.89 35.23 27.31
CA GLY A 32 -37.98 35.17 25.86
C GLY A 32 -38.39 33.77 25.40
N SER A 33 -39.25 33.72 24.39
CA SER A 33 -39.83 32.51 23.77
C SER A 33 -38.85 31.33 23.66
N TYR A 34 -39.28 30.17 24.13
CA TYR A 34 -38.64 28.89 23.83
C TYR A 34 -38.61 28.70 22.31
N THR A 35 -37.49 29.05 21.67
CA THR A 35 -37.19 28.56 20.33
C THR A 35 -37.06 27.05 20.45
N SER A 36 -37.88 26.33 19.69
CA SER A 36 -37.87 24.87 19.58
C SER A 36 -36.43 24.37 19.45
N ILE A 37 -35.92 23.72 20.49
CA ILE A 37 -34.69 22.93 20.40
C ILE A 37 -35.06 21.73 19.54
N ALA A 38 -34.55 21.66 18.31
CA ALA A 38 -34.74 20.51 17.44
C ALA A 38 -34.38 19.23 18.20
N PRO A 39 -35.17 18.14 18.08
CA PRO A 39 -34.89 16.92 18.80
C PRO A 39 -33.51 16.37 18.41
N SER A 40 -32.72 15.96 19.42
CA SER A 40 -31.43 15.33 19.17
C SER A 40 -31.65 13.98 18.43
N PRO A 41 -30.80 13.65 17.45
CA PRO A 41 -31.01 12.48 16.59
C PRO A 41 -31.06 11.20 17.42
N SER A 42 -31.97 10.29 17.03
CA SER A 42 -32.14 9.02 17.73
C SER A 42 -30.86 8.16 17.62
N ARG A 43 -30.72 7.14 18.48
CA ARG A 43 -29.59 6.19 18.38
C ARG A 43 -29.52 5.52 17.01
N ARG A 44 -30.66 5.26 16.37
CA ARG A 44 -30.73 4.70 15.01
C ARG A 44 -30.26 5.71 13.97
N ASP A 45 -30.62 6.99 14.12
CA ASP A 45 -30.16 8.05 13.20
C ASP A 45 -28.65 8.28 13.31
N ARG A 46 -28.09 8.25 14.53
CA ARG A 46 -26.63 8.32 14.74
C ARG A 46 -25.88 7.14 14.12
N LEU A 47 -26.39 5.92 14.25
CA LEU A 47 -25.78 4.73 13.62
C LEU A 47 -25.86 4.80 12.09
N ARG A 48 -26.96 5.29 11.53
CA ARG A 48 -27.12 5.46 10.07
C ARG A 48 -26.20 6.53 9.49
N VAL A 49 -26.06 7.67 10.17
CA VAL A 49 -25.14 8.74 9.76
C VAL A 49 -23.69 8.26 9.79
N ASN A 50 -23.33 7.42 10.77
CA ASN A 50 -21.99 6.83 10.88
C ASN A 50 -21.69 5.82 9.74
N ASP A 51 -22.69 5.06 9.28
CA ASP A 51 -22.55 4.14 8.15
C ASP A 51 -22.37 4.88 6.80
N SER A 52 -23.15 5.94 6.57
CA SER A 52 -22.99 6.75 5.36
C SER A 52 -21.66 7.49 5.29
N ASP A 53 -21.21 8.07 6.40
CA ASP A 53 -19.91 8.77 6.47
C ASP A 53 -18.75 7.78 6.29
N PHE A 54 -18.84 6.60 6.90
CA PHE A 54 -17.86 5.53 6.70
C PHE A 54 -17.75 5.14 5.22
N LYS A 55 -18.88 4.91 4.53
CA LYS A 55 -18.87 4.52 3.10
C LYS A 55 -18.24 5.59 2.21
N ILE A 56 -18.55 6.87 2.46
CA ILE A 56 -17.96 7.99 1.72
C ILE A 56 -16.45 8.02 1.91
N ARG A 57 -15.98 7.97 3.16
CA ARG A 57 -14.56 8.00 3.50
C ARG A 57 -13.80 6.77 3.01
N LEU A 58 -14.41 5.58 3.05
CA LEU A 58 -13.83 4.38 2.45
C LEU A 58 -13.74 4.50 0.93
N GLY A 59 -14.76 5.07 0.28
CA GLY A 59 -14.72 5.37 -1.15
C GLY A 59 -13.56 6.30 -1.52
N GLN A 60 -13.38 7.38 -0.74
CA GLN A 60 -12.24 8.29 -0.91
C GLN A 60 -10.91 7.55 -0.76
N LEU A 61 -10.76 6.77 0.31
CA LEU A 61 -9.54 5.99 0.56
C LEU A 61 -9.24 4.99 -0.57
N HIS A 62 -10.27 4.44 -1.20
CA HIS A 62 -10.15 3.59 -2.39
C HIS A 62 -9.69 4.39 -3.63
N GLU A 63 -10.24 5.58 -3.86
CA GLU A 63 -9.77 6.47 -4.93
C GLU A 63 -8.31 6.87 -4.72
N ASP A 64 -7.91 7.15 -3.48
CA ASP A 64 -6.54 7.51 -3.12
C ASP A 64 -5.54 6.39 -3.43
N ILE A 65 -5.85 5.14 -3.05
CA ILE A 65 -4.95 4.02 -3.29
C ILE A 65 -4.85 3.67 -4.78
N VAL A 66 -5.93 3.83 -5.55
CA VAL A 66 -5.89 3.65 -7.02
C VAL A 66 -5.00 4.72 -7.65
N ALA A 67 -5.16 5.99 -7.25
CA ALA A 67 -4.30 7.07 -7.73
C ALA A 67 -2.83 6.86 -7.33
N GLN A 68 -2.56 6.29 -6.15
CA GLN A 68 -1.21 5.93 -5.73
C GLN A 68 -0.61 4.85 -6.62
N GLY A 69 -1.39 3.82 -6.97
CA GLY A 69 -0.95 2.80 -7.91
C GLY A 69 -0.56 3.37 -9.27
N GLU A 70 -1.30 4.36 -9.78
CA GLU A 70 -0.95 5.06 -11.03
C GLU A 70 0.39 5.81 -10.92
N ARG A 71 0.63 6.53 -9.82
CA ARG A 71 1.90 7.23 -9.56
C ARG A 71 3.09 6.27 -9.54
N VAL A 72 2.93 5.15 -8.83
CA VAL A 72 3.97 4.12 -8.69
C VAL A 72 4.24 3.43 -10.03
N LEU A 73 3.21 3.16 -10.83
CA LEU A 73 3.39 2.64 -12.19
C LEU A 73 4.13 3.64 -13.10
N GLU A 74 3.81 4.92 -13.02
CA GLU A 74 4.52 5.97 -13.76
C GLU A 74 6.00 6.02 -13.34
N GLN A 75 6.27 6.07 -12.04
CA GLN A 75 7.63 6.08 -11.50
C GLN A 75 8.44 4.87 -11.96
N ALA A 76 7.89 3.66 -11.81
CA ALA A 76 8.54 2.42 -12.24
C ALA A 76 8.79 2.39 -13.76
N THR A 77 7.83 2.86 -14.56
CA THR A 77 7.98 2.94 -16.02
C THR A 77 9.12 3.89 -16.40
N LYS A 78 9.14 5.09 -15.83
CA LYS A 78 10.22 6.06 -16.08
C LYS A 78 11.58 5.54 -15.66
N ALA A 79 11.69 4.91 -14.49
CA ALA A 79 12.95 4.34 -14.01
C ALA A 79 13.49 3.24 -14.96
N VAL A 80 12.60 2.36 -15.42
CA VAL A 80 12.94 1.29 -16.37
C VAL A 80 13.36 1.86 -17.72
N ASP A 81 12.59 2.78 -18.30
CA ASP A 81 12.92 3.39 -19.59
C ASP A 81 14.23 4.18 -19.51
N ALA A 82 14.43 4.95 -18.43
CA ALA A 82 15.67 5.67 -18.18
C ALA A 82 16.88 4.73 -18.14
N TYR A 83 16.73 3.58 -17.49
CA TYR A 83 17.79 2.59 -17.42
C TYR A 83 18.15 2.06 -18.80
N PHE A 84 17.18 1.60 -19.59
CA PHE A 84 17.44 0.99 -20.89
C PHE A 84 17.82 1.98 -21.99
N ASP A 85 17.27 3.20 -21.97
CA ASP A 85 17.57 4.25 -22.96
C ASP A 85 18.77 5.11 -22.57
N HIS A 86 19.38 4.84 -21.41
CA HIS A 86 20.50 5.60 -20.86
C HIS A 86 20.17 7.09 -20.68
N ASP A 87 18.94 7.38 -20.26
CA ASP A 87 18.44 8.75 -20.09
C ASP A 87 18.56 9.19 -18.60
N PRO A 88 19.55 10.03 -18.25
CA PRO A 88 19.71 10.51 -16.89
C PRO A 88 18.66 11.55 -16.49
N GLU A 89 18.04 12.27 -17.42
CA GLU A 89 16.99 13.23 -17.07
C GLU A 89 15.73 12.47 -16.64
N LEU A 90 15.34 11.45 -17.39
CA LEU A 90 14.21 10.59 -17.05
C LEU A 90 14.42 9.85 -15.72
N ALA A 91 15.66 9.43 -15.42
CA ALA A 91 16.00 8.85 -14.13
C ALA A 91 15.83 9.85 -12.96
N ARG A 92 16.22 11.12 -13.15
CA ARG A 92 16.00 12.15 -12.11
C ARG A 92 14.52 12.45 -11.90
N GLU A 93 13.73 12.44 -12.98
CA GLU A 93 12.29 12.55 -12.85
C GLU A 93 11.71 11.41 -12.00
N ALA A 94 12.07 10.15 -12.30
CA ALA A 94 11.62 9.00 -11.52
C ALA A 94 12.03 9.11 -10.04
N ALA A 95 13.28 9.45 -9.75
CA ALA A 95 13.76 9.63 -8.37
C ALA A 95 13.05 10.76 -7.63
N SER A 96 12.68 11.85 -8.34
CA SER A 96 11.95 12.97 -7.73
C SER A 96 10.52 12.63 -7.32
N MET A 97 9.93 11.57 -7.88
CA MET A 97 8.58 11.11 -7.54
C MET A 97 8.52 10.40 -6.19
N GLU A 98 9.63 9.85 -5.71
CA GLU A 98 9.68 9.05 -4.47
C GLU A 98 9.14 9.81 -3.25
N ALA A 99 9.55 11.08 -3.11
CA ALA A 99 9.10 11.93 -2.01
C ALA A 99 7.57 12.13 -1.97
N GLU A 100 6.91 12.12 -3.14
CA GLU A 100 5.46 12.22 -3.23
C GLU A 100 4.79 10.87 -2.93
N VAL A 101 5.39 9.75 -3.37
CA VAL A 101 4.92 8.39 -3.05
C VAL A 101 4.93 8.18 -1.53
N ASP A 102 6.05 8.47 -0.86
CA ASP A 102 6.20 8.43 0.60
C ASP A 102 5.17 9.29 1.34
N ARG A 103 4.95 10.51 0.83
CA ARG A 103 4.01 11.46 1.45
C ARG A 103 2.59 10.91 1.40
N VAL A 104 2.18 10.35 0.26
CA VAL A 104 0.84 9.78 0.06
C VAL A 104 0.68 8.48 0.85
N ASP A 105 1.72 7.66 0.97
CA ASP A 105 1.70 6.46 1.81
C ASP A 105 1.26 6.80 3.25
N VAL A 106 1.96 7.74 3.89
CA VAL A 106 1.64 8.21 5.25
C VAL A 106 0.23 8.82 5.34
N GLU A 107 -0.22 9.51 4.30
CA GLU A 107 -1.55 10.11 4.25
C GLU A 107 -2.68 9.06 4.21
N ILE A 108 -2.50 8.01 3.41
CA ILE A 108 -3.44 6.87 3.32
C ILE A 108 -3.50 6.13 4.66
N GLU A 109 -2.36 5.83 5.29
CA GLU A 109 -2.33 5.17 6.60
C GLU A 109 -3.05 6.01 7.67
N ARG A 110 -2.75 7.31 7.75
CA ARG A 110 -3.39 8.22 8.73
C ARG A 110 -4.90 8.31 8.56
N ARG A 111 -5.41 8.26 7.32
CA ARG A 111 -6.85 8.28 7.04
C ARG A 111 -7.54 6.94 7.32
N SER A 112 -6.79 5.84 7.30
CA SER A 112 -7.29 4.50 7.60
C SER A 112 -7.62 4.30 9.09
N ILE A 113 -6.82 4.90 9.99
CA ILE A 113 -7.01 4.79 11.45
C ILE A 113 -8.40 5.26 11.93
N PRO A 114 -8.87 6.49 11.62
CA PRO A 114 -10.16 6.95 12.09
C PRO A 114 -11.32 6.15 11.51
N LEU A 115 -11.19 5.59 10.30
CA LEU A 115 -12.18 4.68 9.71
C LEU A 115 -12.34 3.40 10.56
N LEU A 116 -11.23 2.76 10.94
CA LEU A 116 -11.28 1.59 11.83
C LEU A 116 -11.86 1.93 13.21
N ALA A 117 -11.56 3.12 13.72
CA ALA A 117 -12.07 3.59 15.01
C ALA A 117 -13.59 3.85 15.05
N MET A 118 -14.27 3.95 13.89
CA MET A 118 -15.73 4.11 13.83
C MET A 118 -16.50 2.88 14.32
N GLY A 119 -15.83 1.72 14.46
CA GLY A 119 -16.42 0.51 15.02
C GLY A 119 -17.45 -0.17 14.12
N GLN A 120 -17.18 -0.21 12.81
CA GLN A 120 -18.00 -1.00 11.87
C GLN A 120 -17.97 -2.48 12.22
N THR A 121 -19.07 -3.18 11.97
CA THR A 121 -19.19 -4.64 12.18
C THR A 121 -19.30 -5.42 10.88
N ASP A 122 -19.42 -4.72 9.75
CA ASP A 122 -19.41 -5.35 8.43
C ASP A 122 -17.99 -5.82 8.10
N GLU A 123 -17.84 -7.13 7.89
CA GLU A 123 -16.52 -7.74 7.69
C GLU A 123 -15.88 -7.26 6.39
N TYR A 124 -16.66 -7.11 5.31
CA TYR A 124 -16.16 -6.64 4.02
C TYR A 124 -15.63 -5.21 4.12
N ALA A 125 -16.35 -4.32 4.81
CA ALA A 125 -15.91 -2.96 5.10
C ALA A 125 -14.58 -2.91 5.88
N ILE A 126 -14.44 -3.71 6.95
CA ILE A 126 -13.19 -3.78 7.73
C ILE A 126 -12.05 -4.32 6.86
N ARG A 127 -12.32 -5.40 6.11
CA ARG A 127 -11.35 -6.02 5.21
C ARG A 127 -10.87 -5.04 4.15
N SER A 128 -11.77 -4.24 3.59
CA SER A 128 -11.44 -3.21 2.61
C SER A 128 -10.38 -2.24 3.15
N VAL A 129 -10.56 -1.72 4.37
CA VAL A 129 -9.58 -0.80 4.97
C VAL A 129 -8.23 -1.49 5.20
N LEU A 130 -8.21 -2.73 5.71
CA LEU A 130 -6.98 -3.48 5.93
C LEU A 130 -6.25 -3.82 4.62
N THR A 131 -6.99 -4.19 3.59
CA THR A 131 -6.48 -4.46 2.25
C THR A 131 -5.80 -3.21 1.67
N ILE A 132 -6.44 -2.03 1.81
CA ILE A 132 -5.85 -0.78 1.34
C ILE A 132 -4.51 -0.50 2.03
N VAL A 133 -4.42 -0.62 3.35
CA VAL A 133 -3.16 -0.40 4.10
C VAL A 133 -2.07 -1.37 3.65
N LYS A 134 -2.41 -2.64 3.42
CA LYS A 134 -1.43 -3.63 2.96
C LYS A 134 -0.93 -3.34 1.56
N ILE A 135 -1.83 -3.00 0.63
CA ILE A 135 -1.48 -2.65 -0.74
C ILE A 135 -0.64 -1.36 -0.76
N ASN A 136 -0.94 -0.40 0.11
CA ASN A 136 -0.16 0.84 0.24
C ASN A 136 1.31 0.56 0.57
N ASN A 137 1.56 -0.38 1.49
CA ASN A 137 2.91 -0.85 1.79
C ASN A 137 3.58 -1.55 0.60
N GLU A 138 2.85 -2.35 -0.19
CA GLU A 138 3.43 -2.92 -1.42
C GLU A 138 3.78 -1.85 -2.45
N TYR A 139 3.00 -0.76 -2.52
CA TYR A 139 3.28 0.38 -3.40
C TYR A 139 4.52 1.17 -2.97
N GLU A 140 4.73 1.44 -1.68
CA GLU A 140 5.98 2.02 -1.16
C GLU A 140 7.18 1.16 -1.58
N ARG A 141 7.09 -0.16 -1.38
CA ARG A 141 8.17 -1.07 -1.78
C ARG A 141 8.43 -1.07 -3.27
N ILE A 142 7.42 -0.93 -4.12
CA ILE A 142 7.63 -0.81 -5.57
C ILE A 142 8.32 0.51 -5.89
N GLY A 143 7.94 1.62 -5.23
CA GLY A 143 8.61 2.92 -5.31
C GLY A 143 10.09 2.83 -5.00
N ASP A 144 10.44 2.27 -3.83
CA ASP A 144 11.84 2.01 -3.40
C ASP A 144 12.66 1.27 -4.47
N ASN A 145 12.07 0.24 -5.07
CA ASN A 145 12.74 -0.56 -6.10
C ASN A 145 12.87 0.22 -7.42
N ALA A 146 11.89 1.05 -7.78
CA ALA A 146 11.97 1.95 -8.92
C ALA A 146 13.05 3.02 -8.72
N ASP A 147 13.14 3.63 -7.54
CA ASP A 147 14.19 4.58 -7.19
C ASP A 147 15.58 3.95 -7.28
N SER A 148 15.75 2.73 -6.75
CA SER A 148 17.01 1.96 -6.88
C SER A 148 17.45 1.75 -8.35
N ILE A 149 16.49 1.56 -9.27
CA ILE A 149 16.77 1.43 -10.71
C ILE A 149 17.20 2.79 -11.30
N ALA A 150 16.52 3.88 -10.91
CA ALA A 150 16.86 5.23 -11.32
C ALA A 150 18.27 5.63 -10.82
N GLU A 151 18.59 5.38 -9.56
CA GLU A 151 19.93 5.61 -8.99
C GLU A 151 21.02 4.83 -9.73
N THR A 152 20.73 3.58 -10.11
CA THR A 152 21.66 2.76 -10.90
C THR A 152 21.95 3.39 -12.27
N THR A 153 20.96 4.05 -12.87
CA THR A 153 21.08 4.78 -14.14
C THR A 153 21.94 6.04 -13.99
N LEU A 154 21.81 6.73 -12.86
CA LEU A 154 22.51 7.98 -12.56
C LEU A 154 23.97 7.78 -12.11
N ASP A 155 24.38 6.56 -11.77
CA ASP A 155 25.75 6.30 -11.33
C ASP A 155 26.76 6.60 -12.47
N PRO A 156 27.69 7.58 -12.28
CA PRO A 156 28.64 7.99 -13.31
C PRO A 156 29.67 6.91 -13.66
N ARG A 157 29.79 5.86 -12.85
CA ARG A 157 30.66 4.70 -13.11
C ARG A 157 29.97 3.68 -14.02
N ARG A 158 28.70 3.88 -14.37
CA ARG A 158 27.98 3.03 -15.32
C ARG A 158 28.65 3.17 -16.69
N GLN A 159 29.31 2.11 -17.12
CA GLN A 159 29.75 1.97 -18.50
C GLN A 159 28.58 1.45 -19.33
N GLY A 160 28.46 1.87 -20.59
CA GLY A 160 27.43 1.37 -21.50
C GLY A 160 27.51 -0.14 -21.60
N SER A 161 26.57 -0.84 -20.98
CA SER A 161 26.42 -2.28 -21.07
C SER A 161 25.37 -2.57 -22.12
N ASN A 162 25.74 -3.15 -23.26
CA ASN A 162 24.75 -3.73 -24.17
C ASN A 162 24.07 -4.89 -23.44
N LEU A 163 22.89 -4.66 -22.90
CA LEU A 163 22.09 -5.70 -22.26
C LEU A 163 21.39 -6.52 -23.34
N PRO A 164 21.07 -7.80 -23.09
CA PRO A 164 20.18 -8.54 -23.97
C PRO A 164 18.85 -7.81 -24.15
N ASP A 165 18.30 -7.85 -25.35
CA ASP A 165 16.93 -7.41 -25.61
C ASP A 165 15.93 -8.15 -24.71
N THR A 166 16.23 -9.40 -24.31
CA THR A 166 15.42 -10.19 -23.38
C THR A 166 15.27 -9.54 -22.01
N PHE A 167 16.22 -8.70 -21.57
CA PHE A 167 16.08 -7.99 -20.30
C PHE A 167 15.02 -6.88 -20.39
N ARG A 168 15.00 -6.10 -21.48
CA ARG A 168 13.94 -5.10 -21.68
C ARG A 168 12.58 -5.75 -21.82
N VAL A 169 12.50 -6.93 -22.47
CA VAL A 169 11.27 -7.73 -22.53
C VAL A 169 10.78 -8.11 -21.14
N MET A 170 11.63 -8.67 -20.29
CA MET A 170 11.27 -8.99 -18.90
C MET A 170 10.79 -7.76 -18.14
N ALA A 171 11.51 -6.64 -18.24
CA ALA A 171 11.14 -5.42 -17.53
C ALA A 171 9.74 -4.92 -17.96
N ASN A 172 9.46 -4.92 -19.27
CA ASN A 172 8.15 -4.56 -19.80
C ASN A 172 7.04 -5.53 -19.37
N SER A 173 7.33 -6.83 -19.27
CA SER A 173 6.39 -7.82 -18.75
C SER A 173 6.03 -7.53 -17.29
N ILE A 174 7.00 -7.18 -16.45
CA ILE A 174 6.78 -6.85 -15.04
C ILE A 174 6.02 -5.54 -14.89
N LEU A 175 6.30 -4.51 -15.71
CA LEU A 175 5.48 -3.30 -15.77
C LEU A 175 4.04 -3.62 -16.22
N GLY A 176 3.87 -4.61 -17.09
CA GLY A 176 2.56 -5.18 -17.45
C GLY A 176 1.84 -5.80 -16.25
N MET A 177 2.55 -6.60 -15.44
CA MET A 177 2.01 -7.17 -14.21
C MET A 177 1.55 -6.10 -13.22
N LEU A 178 2.34 -5.03 -13.03
CA LEU A 178 1.96 -3.91 -12.17
C LEU A 178 0.71 -3.20 -12.68
N ARG A 179 0.62 -2.96 -13.99
CA ARG A 179 -0.56 -2.38 -14.62
C ARG A 179 -1.80 -3.26 -14.42
N ASP A 180 -1.67 -4.57 -14.59
CA ASP A 180 -2.77 -5.52 -14.41
C ASP A 180 -3.15 -5.67 -12.93
N ALA A 181 -2.20 -5.62 -11.99
CA ALA A 181 -2.46 -5.61 -10.55
C ALA A 181 -3.23 -4.36 -10.13
N ASN A 182 -2.82 -3.18 -10.61
CA ASN A 182 -3.53 -1.91 -10.38
C ASN A 182 -4.95 -1.96 -10.93
N ARG A 183 -5.12 -2.51 -12.13
CA ARG A 183 -6.45 -2.69 -12.73
C ARG A 183 -7.31 -3.66 -11.93
N ALA A 184 -6.74 -4.78 -11.50
CA ALA A 184 -7.45 -5.75 -10.66
C ALA A 184 -7.93 -5.13 -9.35
N LEU A 185 -7.13 -4.25 -8.74
CA LEU A 185 -7.52 -3.46 -7.57
C LEU A 185 -8.66 -2.49 -7.89
N ALA A 186 -8.49 -1.66 -8.92
CA ALA A 186 -9.46 -0.63 -9.29
C ALA A 186 -10.84 -1.21 -9.64
N ASP A 187 -10.85 -2.30 -10.41
CA ASP A 187 -12.06 -2.98 -10.88
C ASP A 187 -12.56 -4.05 -9.90
N ARG A 188 -11.82 -4.33 -8.82
CA ARG A 188 -12.04 -5.47 -7.90
C ARG A 188 -12.12 -6.82 -8.61
N ASP A 189 -11.30 -7.00 -9.65
CA ASP A 189 -11.30 -8.19 -10.49
C ASP A 189 -10.37 -9.28 -9.95
N ALA A 190 -10.92 -10.17 -9.13
CA ALA A 190 -10.21 -11.34 -8.62
C ALA A 190 -9.75 -12.32 -9.73
N THR A 191 -10.38 -12.31 -10.91
CA THR A 191 -9.98 -13.16 -12.04
C THR A 191 -8.74 -12.62 -12.73
N LEU A 192 -8.65 -11.30 -12.92
CA LEU A 192 -7.43 -10.66 -13.38
C LEU A 192 -6.29 -10.84 -12.38
N ALA A 193 -6.55 -10.65 -11.08
CA ALA A 193 -5.57 -10.89 -10.03
C ALA A 193 -4.95 -12.30 -10.11
N ARG A 194 -5.77 -13.34 -10.32
CA ARG A 194 -5.28 -14.72 -10.50
C ARG A 194 -4.40 -14.91 -11.72
N ARG A 195 -4.70 -14.22 -12.82
CA ARG A 195 -3.86 -14.28 -14.01
C ARG A 195 -2.47 -13.69 -13.73
N VAL A 196 -2.40 -12.60 -12.97
CA VAL A 196 -1.11 -12.01 -12.56
C VAL A 196 -0.29 -13.01 -11.74
N LEU A 197 -0.90 -13.72 -10.78
CA LEU A 197 -0.21 -14.75 -9.99
C LEU A 197 0.41 -15.86 -10.86
N ALA A 198 -0.24 -16.22 -11.98
CA ALA A 198 0.28 -17.25 -12.89
C ALA A 198 1.52 -16.82 -13.70
N PHE A 199 1.89 -15.54 -13.68
CA PHE A 199 3.10 -15.04 -14.35
C PHE A 199 4.38 -15.18 -13.52
N ASP A 200 4.28 -15.56 -12.24
CA ASP A 200 5.43 -15.65 -11.32
C ASP A 200 6.55 -16.59 -11.82
N ASP A 201 6.16 -17.79 -12.29
CA ASP A 201 7.09 -18.75 -12.90
C ASP A 201 7.85 -18.15 -14.10
N THR A 202 7.17 -17.30 -14.87
CA THR A 202 7.76 -16.65 -16.05
C THR A 202 8.82 -15.62 -15.66
N VAL A 203 8.55 -14.82 -14.61
CA VAL A 203 9.54 -13.85 -14.07
C VAL A 203 10.76 -14.56 -13.52
N THR A 204 10.55 -15.69 -12.83
CA THR A 204 11.64 -16.53 -12.32
C THR A 204 12.54 -17.05 -13.45
N GLU A 205 11.97 -17.53 -14.55
CA GLU A 205 12.75 -18.01 -15.69
C GLU A 205 13.54 -16.91 -16.39
N PHE A 206 12.94 -15.73 -16.61
CA PHE A 206 13.66 -14.59 -17.17
C PHE A 206 14.84 -14.17 -16.29
N THR A 207 14.63 -14.11 -14.97
CA THR A 207 15.69 -13.80 -14.01
C THR A 207 16.86 -14.78 -14.15
N ARG A 208 16.57 -16.09 -14.21
CA ARG A 208 17.61 -17.12 -14.41
C ARG A 208 18.35 -16.95 -15.74
N GLU A 209 17.65 -16.60 -16.81
CA GLU A 209 18.24 -16.37 -18.12
C GLU A 209 19.19 -15.16 -18.13
N ILE A 210 18.75 -14.02 -17.58
CA ILE A 210 19.57 -12.80 -17.48
C ILE A 210 20.84 -13.07 -16.67
N LEU A 211 20.72 -13.81 -15.56
CA LEU A 211 21.88 -14.17 -14.74
C LEU A 211 22.87 -15.06 -15.49
N ARG A 212 22.40 -16.08 -16.21
CA ARG A 212 23.26 -16.95 -17.03
C ARG A 212 23.98 -16.14 -18.10
N HIS A 213 23.26 -15.33 -18.87
CA HIS A 213 23.86 -14.49 -19.90
C HIS A 213 24.89 -13.50 -19.33
N THR A 214 24.59 -12.92 -18.16
CA THR A 214 25.52 -12.01 -17.47
C THR A 214 26.80 -12.72 -17.05
N GLN A 215 26.69 -13.95 -16.54
CA GLN A 215 27.83 -14.79 -16.18
C GLN A 215 28.69 -15.13 -17.40
N ASP A 216 28.07 -15.54 -18.51
CA ASP A 216 28.77 -15.88 -19.75
C ASP A 216 29.58 -14.70 -20.28
N ARG A 217 29.02 -13.49 -20.23
CA ARG A 217 29.73 -12.26 -20.65
C ARG A 217 30.88 -11.89 -19.74
N VAL A 218 30.76 -12.10 -18.44
CA VAL A 218 31.87 -11.90 -17.51
C VAL A 218 32.99 -12.91 -17.81
N ALA A 219 32.63 -14.18 -18.04
CA ALA A 219 33.58 -15.24 -18.36
C ALA A 219 34.30 -15.00 -19.71
N ALA A 220 33.61 -14.44 -20.69
CA ALA A 220 34.16 -14.07 -21.99
C ALA A 220 35.04 -12.79 -21.95
N GLY A 221 34.96 -11.99 -20.88
CA GLY A 221 35.65 -10.70 -20.76
C GLY A 221 34.91 -9.53 -21.41
N ASP A 222 33.67 -9.74 -21.89
CA ASP A 222 32.83 -8.74 -22.58
C ASP A 222 32.04 -7.83 -21.61
N LEU A 223 32.07 -8.15 -20.32
CA LEU A 223 31.43 -7.38 -19.25
C LEU A 223 32.32 -7.36 -18.01
N ALA A 224 32.65 -6.17 -17.53
CA ALA A 224 33.34 -6.01 -16.25
C ALA A 224 32.48 -6.51 -15.09
N VAL A 225 33.13 -7.05 -14.05
CA VAL A 225 32.46 -7.54 -12.83
C VAL A 225 31.55 -6.48 -12.20
N ASP A 226 32.02 -5.23 -12.12
CA ASP A 226 31.21 -4.11 -11.62
C ASP A 226 29.96 -3.85 -12.48
N GLY A 227 30.07 -4.04 -13.80
CA GLY A 227 28.95 -3.96 -14.72
C GLY A 227 27.93 -5.08 -14.46
N ALA A 228 28.41 -6.29 -14.23
CA ALA A 228 27.55 -7.43 -13.90
C ALA A 228 26.78 -7.24 -12.59
N PHE A 229 27.42 -6.65 -11.55
CA PHE A 229 26.72 -6.34 -10.30
C PHE A 229 25.61 -5.30 -10.48
N ARG A 230 25.76 -4.34 -11.39
CA ARG A 230 24.69 -3.38 -11.72
C ARG A 230 23.52 -4.05 -12.42
N VAL A 231 23.79 -4.96 -13.36
CA VAL A 231 22.75 -5.75 -14.02
C VAL A 231 22.00 -6.60 -12.99
N LEU A 232 22.73 -7.25 -12.09
CA LEU A 232 22.13 -8.02 -11.01
C LEU A 232 21.26 -7.15 -10.10
N ALA A 233 21.72 -5.96 -9.71
CA ALA A 233 20.96 -5.04 -8.87
C ALA A 233 19.60 -4.69 -9.50
N VAL A 234 19.60 -4.27 -10.78
CA VAL A 234 18.36 -3.94 -11.50
C VAL A 234 17.48 -5.16 -11.70
N THR A 235 18.06 -6.31 -12.03
CA THR A 235 17.32 -7.57 -12.15
C THR A 235 16.60 -7.92 -10.85
N LYS A 236 17.27 -7.75 -9.70
CA LYS A 236 16.69 -8.00 -8.38
C LYS A 236 15.61 -6.98 -8.00
N SER A 237 15.79 -5.70 -8.34
CA SER A 237 14.73 -4.70 -8.17
C SER A 237 13.49 -5.06 -8.99
N MET A 238 13.65 -5.50 -10.24
CA MET A 238 12.53 -5.94 -11.09
C MET A 238 11.82 -7.18 -10.54
N GLU A 239 12.58 -8.19 -10.09
CA GLU A 239 12.02 -9.39 -9.43
C GLU A 239 11.17 -9.01 -8.21
N ARG A 240 11.68 -8.11 -7.35
CA ARG A 240 10.92 -7.61 -6.19
C ARG A 240 9.66 -6.86 -6.59
N ILE A 241 9.69 -6.04 -7.64
CA ILE A 241 8.49 -5.37 -8.16
C ILE A 241 7.44 -6.41 -8.56
N ALA A 242 7.84 -7.49 -9.23
CA ALA A 242 6.93 -8.58 -9.59
C ALA A 242 6.34 -9.27 -8.35
N ASP A 243 7.16 -9.55 -7.32
CA ASP A 243 6.69 -10.11 -6.04
C ASP A 243 5.67 -9.20 -5.36
N HIS A 244 5.90 -7.88 -5.36
CA HIS A 244 4.91 -6.94 -4.81
C HIS A 244 3.62 -6.90 -5.63
N CYS A 245 3.68 -7.10 -6.96
CA CYS A 245 2.49 -7.24 -7.79
C CYS A 245 1.67 -8.49 -7.43
N THR A 246 2.33 -9.61 -7.15
CA THR A 246 1.63 -10.83 -6.71
C THR A 246 0.99 -10.62 -5.35
N ASN A 247 1.70 -10.00 -4.38
CA ASN A 247 1.14 -9.64 -3.08
C ASN A 247 -0.11 -8.76 -3.18
N ILE A 248 -0.11 -7.75 -4.06
CA ILE A 248 -1.28 -6.90 -4.32
C ILE A 248 -2.45 -7.74 -4.83
N CYS A 249 -2.20 -8.62 -5.80
CA CYS A 249 -3.22 -9.50 -6.38
C CYS A 249 -3.79 -10.48 -5.35
N GLU A 250 -2.97 -11.01 -4.45
CA GLU A 250 -3.45 -11.81 -3.32
C GLU A 250 -4.38 -11.01 -2.40
N GLN A 251 -4.09 -9.73 -2.13
CA GLN A 251 -4.97 -8.88 -1.33
C GLN A 251 -6.30 -8.61 -2.03
N VAL A 252 -6.32 -8.44 -3.36
CA VAL A 252 -7.55 -8.28 -4.16
C VAL A 252 -8.40 -9.54 -4.08
N ILE A 253 -7.80 -10.73 -4.24
CA ILE A 253 -8.53 -12.00 -4.12
C ILE A 253 -9.08 -12.16 -2.71
N TYR A 254 -8.29 -11.84 -1.68
CA TYR A 254 -8.74 -11.89 -0.30
C TYR A 254 -9.90 -10.93 -0.03
N LEU A 255 -9.85 -9.72 -0.57
CA LEU A 255 -10.93 -8.73 -0.44
C LEU A 255 -12.26 -9.32 -0.92
N GLU A 256 -12.28 -9.83 -2.16
CA GLU A 256 -13.50 -10.30 -2.82
C GLU A 256 -13.99 -11.66 -2.34
N THR A 257 -13.08 -12.58 -2.00
CA THR A 257 -13.45 -13.97 -1.67
C THR A 257 -13.45 -14.27 -0.18
N GLY A 258 -12.76 -13.45 0.62
CA GLY A 258 -12.46 -13.74 2.02
C GLY A 258 -11.45 -14.85 2.26
N LYS A 259 -10.91 -15.44 1.19
CA LYS A 259 -9.91 -16.49 1.28
C LYS A 259 -8.51 -15.93 1.34
N ILE A 260 -7.76 -16.41 2.31
CA ILE A 260 -6.33 -16.14 2.42
C ILE A 260 -5.64 -17.14 1.48
N VAL A 261 -5.16 -16.64 0.34
CA VAL A 261 -4.56 -17.47 -0.72
C VAL A 261 -3.11 -17.86 -0.43
N ARG A 262 -2.39 -17.03 0.36
CA ARG A 262 -1.01 -17.28 0.78
C ARG A 262 -0.86 -18.63 1.49
N HIS A 263 0.14 -19.40 1.09
CA HIS A 263 0.55 -20.69 1.67
C HIS A 263 -0.42 -21.88 1.51
N ASP A 264 -1.29 -21.89 0.48
CA ASP A 264 -2.01 -23.11 0.11
C ASP A 264 -1.00 -24.14 -0.46
N PRO A 265 -0.80 -25.33 0.18
CA PRO A 265 0.17 -26.34 -0.27
C PRO A 265 -0.11 -26.88 -1.67
N ASP A 266 -1.36 -26.79 -2.12
CA ASP A 266 -1.82 -27.28 -3.42
C ASP A 266 -1.75 -26.19 -4.51
N GLY A 267 -1.22 -25.00 -4.18
CA GLY A 267 -1.41 -23.80 -4.99
C GLY A 267 -2.85 -23.31 -4.90
N TRP A 268 -3.24 -22.38 -5.79
CA TRP A 268 -4.58 -21.79 -5.74
C TRP A 268 -5.69 -22.85 -5.90
N THR A 269 -6.48 -23.08 -4.84
CA THR A 269 -7.69 -23.92 -4.89
C THR A 269 -8.95 -23.06 -5.00
N GLU A 270 -9.84 -23.39 -5.94
CA GLU A 270 -11.12 -22.68 -6.08
C GLU A 270 -11.92 -22.73 -4.76
N PRO A 271 -12.55 -21.62 -4.35
CA PRO A 271 -13.60 -21.67 -3.36
C PRO A 271 -14.68 -22.69 -3.68
N GLN A 272 -14.77 -23.75 -2.85
CA GLN A 272 -16.01 -24.51 -2.77
C GLN A 272 -17.12 -23.52 -2.39
N ASN A 273 -17.98 -23.26 -3.37
CA ASN A 273 -19.12 -22.39 -3.23
C ASN A 273 -20.10 -23.09 -2.25
N PRO A 274 -20.43 -22.48 -1.10
CA PRO A 274 -21.30 -23.11 -0.10
C PRO A 274 -22.71 -23.45 -0.61
N ASP A 275 -23.09 -22.95 -1.79
CA ASP A 275 -24.42 -23.13 -2.38
C ASP A 275 -24.54 -24.29 -3.40
N VAL A 276 -23.55 -25.19 -3.52
CA VAL A 276 -23.64 -26.35 -4.45
C VAL A 276 -23.86 -27.70 -3.74
N SER A 277 -24.42 -27.69 -2.54
CA SER A 277 -25.05 -28.87 -1.94
C SER A 277 -26.57 -28.69 -1.93
N SER A 278 -27.19 -28.94 -3.08
CA SER A 278 -28.62 -29.23 -3.22
C SER A 278 -28.78 -30.67 -3.70
#